data_AF-A0A1T4WLK8-F1
#
_entry.id   AF-A0A1T4WLK8-F1
#
_cell.length_a   1.000
_cell.length_b   1.000
_cell.length_c   1.000
_cell.angle_alpha   90.00
_cell.angle_beta   90.00
_cell.angle_gamma   90.00
#
_symmetry.space_group_name_H-M   'P 1'
#
loop_
_entity.id
_entity.type
_entity.pdbx_description
1 polymer ?
#
loop_
_entity_poly.entity_id
_entity_poly.type
_entity_poly.pdbx_seq_one_letter_code
_entity_poly.pdbx_strand_id
1 'polypeptide(L)'
;MAREGDDAASKAALEELCKGYWPAIYTYLRALGCDREEALDETQEFMTHFIQGGGLHNVSPERGRLRSYLRQSLRNHLTTVRRDAARQKRGGGKTFVSMDDVEVFDVPSEPDAADQWFDRRWAWSVVRHAMDRLEERYRKRGRTAVFEALKEGLICPDLLKPYAEIGQTLSMTENQVKLEVHRARRRFAEELRSEVAVTLSPEADTDEELRYLMSVLSFE
;
A
#
# COMPACT_ATOMS: atom_id res chain seq x y z
N MET A 1 9.36 5.86 -31.12
CA MET A 1 8.14 5.04 -30.93
C MET A 1 8.23 4.01 -29.81
N ALA A 2 9.36 3.34 -29.53
CA ALA A 2 9.45 2.40 -28.40
C ALA A 2 9.48 3.07 -26.99
N ARG A 3 9.87 4.34 -26.89
CA ARG A 3 10.00 5.09 -25.61
C ARG A 3 8.68 5.66 -25.07
N GLU A 4 7.74 6.03 -25.94
CA GLU A 4 6.44 6.60 -25.53
C GLU A 4 5.45 5.54 -25.03
N GLY A 5 5.51 4.32 -25.58
CA GLY A 5 4.69 3.20 -25.11
C GLY A 5 5.12 2.67 -23.74
N ASP A 6 6.42 2.70 -23.45
CA ASP A 6 7.00 2.28 -22.17
C ASP A 6 6.71 3.31 -21.06
N ASP A 7 6.76 4.60 -21.41
CA ASP A 7 6.45 5.70 -20.49
C ASP A 7 4.95 5.73 -20.12
N ALA A 8 4.05 5.46 -21.07
CA ALA A 8 2.61 5.39 -20.81
C ALA A 8 2.21 4.17 -19.95
N ALA A 9 2.81 3.00 -20.20
CA ALA A 9 2.57 1.79 -19.40
C ALA A 9 3.15 1.92 -17.98
N SER A 10 4.34 2.51 -17.86
CA SER A 10 4.97 2.85 -16.57
C SER A 10 4.11 3.84 -15.78
N LYS A 11 3.60 4.89 -16.43
CA LYS A 11 2.71 5.88 -15.82
C LYS A 11 1.40 5.27 -15.32
N ALA A 12 0.78 4.39 -16.10
CA ALA A 12 -0.46 3.71 -15.70
C ALA A 12 -0.25 2.76 -14.50
N ALA A 13 0.83 1.98 -14.52
CA ALA A 13 1.19 1.09 -13.41
C ALA A 13 1.47 1.88 -12.12
N LEU A 14 2.10 3.04 -12.26
CA LEU A 14 2.44 3.92 -11.14
C LEU A 14 1.23 4.70 -10.62
N GLU A 15 0.28 5.05 -11.49
CA GLU A 15 -1.02 5.63 -11.08
C GLU A 15 -1.84 4.62 -10.27
N GLU A 16 -1.88 3.36 -10.70
CA GLU A 16 -2.53 2.26 -9.98
C GLU A 16 -1.86 2.02 -8.62
N LEU A 17 -0.54 2.08 -8.59
CA LEU A 17 0.27 1.99 -7.37
C LEU A 17 -0.02 3.17 -6.42
N CYS A 18 -0.09 4.41 -6.92
CA CYS A 18 -0.43 5.57 -6.12
C CYS A 18 -1.87 5.50 -5.56
N LYS A 19 -2.85 5.04 -6.35
CA LYS A 19 -4.23 4.78 -5.86
C LYS A 19 -4.23 3.75 -4.74
N GLY A 20 -3.37 2.73 -4.85
CA GLY A 20 -3.18 1.73 -3.83
C GLY A 20 -2.66 2.27 -2.48
N TYR A 21 -1.89 3.37 -2.51
CA TYR A 21 -1.32 4.00 -1.31
C TYR A 21 -2.09 5.22 -0.79
N TRP A 22 -3.19 5.61 -1.45
CA TRP A 22 -4.08 6.68 -0.98
C TRP A 22 -4.41 6.56 0.53
N PRO A 23 -4.75 5.36 1.07
CA PRO A 23 -5.05 5.25 2.49
C PRO A 23 -3.85 5.51 3.41
N ALA A 24 -2.62 5.19 2.96
CA ALA A 24 -1.40 5.51 3.71
C ALA A 24 -1.16 7.02 3.76
N ILE A 25 -1.40 7.70 2.64
CA ILE A 25 -1.28 9.16 2.55
C ILE A 25 -2.30 9.85 3.46
N TYR A 26 -3.56 9.46 3.38
CA TYR A 26 -4.63 10.01 4.22
C TYR A 26 -4.35 9.81 5.71
N THR A 27 -4.00 8.59 6.13
CA THR A 27 -3.63 8.27 7.52
C THR A 27 -2.46 9.13 8.01
N TYR A 28 -1.46 9.37 7.16
CA TYR A 28 -0.32 10.21 7.52
C TYR A 28 -0.71 11.67 7.74
N LEU A 29 -1.54 12.24 6.86
CA LEU A 29 -2.02 13.61 7.02
C LEU A 29 -2.88 13.77 8.27
N ARG A 30 -3.72 12.78 8.59
CA ARG A 30 -4.45 12.72 9.87
C ARG A 30 -3.50 12.69 11.08
N ALA A 31 -2.47 11.84 11.05
CA ALA A 31 -1.50 11.75 12.13
C ALA A 31 -0.66 13.02 12.29
N LEU A 32 -0.43 13.78 11.21
CA LEU A 32 0.22 15.10 11.23
C LEU A 32 -0.69 16.23 11.72
N GLY A 33 -1.90 15.91 12.16
CA GLY A 33 -2.84 16.83 12.80
C GLY A 33 -3.77 17.55 11.83
N CYS A 34 -3.94 17.06 10.60
CA CYS A 34 -5.04 17.51 9.75
C CYS A 34 -6.36 16.94 10.28
N ASP A 35 -7.41 17.75 10.25
CA ASP A 35 -8.75 17.21 10.51
C ASP A 35 -9.21 16.29 9.36
N ARG A 36 -10.41 15.71 9.49
CA ARG A 36 -10.91 14.75 8.50
C ARG A 36 -11.08 15.37 7.12
N GLU A 37 -11.63 16.57 7.04
CA GLU A 37 -11.92 17.26 5.78
C GLU A 37 -10.62 17.75 5.14
N GLU A 38 -9.75 18.37 5.94
CA GLU A 38 -8.41 18.79 5.51
C GLU A 38 -7.57 17.61 5.00
N ALA A 39 -7.55 16.48 5.72
CA ALA A 39 -6.80 15.31 5.28
C ALA A 39 -7.32 14.72 3.96
N LEU A 40 -8.63 14.76 3.71
CA LEU A 40 -9.23 14.30 2.44
C LEU A 40 -8.82 15.22 1.29
N ASP A 41 -9.01 16.53 1.46
CA ASP A 41 -8.70 17.54 0.45
C ASP A 41 -7.21 17.52 0.11
N GLU A 42 -6.34 17.50 1.13
CA GLU A 42 -4.90 17.52 0.95
C GLU A 42 -4.37 16.20 0.37
N THR A 43 -4.98 15.06 0.69
CA THR A 43 -4.65 13.78 0.02
C THR A 43 -4.96 13.87 -1.47
N GLN A 44 -6.15 14.40 -1.82
CA GLN A 44 -6.59 14.52 -3.20
C GLN A 44 -5.74 15.54 -3.98
N GLU A 45 -5.47 16.71 -3.40
CA GLU A 45 -4.65 17.76 -4.00
C GLU A 45 -3.20 17.26 -4.19
N PHE A 46 -2.62 16.63 -3.17
CA PHE A 46 -1.29 16.02 -3.27
C PHE A 46 -1.23 14.96 -4.37
N MET A 47 -2.16 14.00 -4.38
CA MET A 47 -2.21 12.94 -5.39
C MET A 47 -2.36 13.49 -6.81
N THR A 48 -3.22 14.49 -6.99
CA THR A 48 -3.45 15.15 -8.27
C THR A 48 -2.16 15.84 -8.75
N HIS A 49 -1.53 16.64 -7.90
CA HIS A 49 -0.28 17.32 -8.22
C HIS A 49 0.89 16.34 -8.42
N PHE A 50 0.95 15.25 -7.66
CA PHE A 50 1.97 14.22 -7.78
C PHE A 50 1.89 13.50 -9.14
N ILE A 51 0.68 13.15 -9.57
CA ILE A 51 0.42 12.47 -10.85
C ILE A 51 0.59 13.45 -12.03
N GLN A 52 0.08 14.68 -11.94
CA GLN A 52 0.11 15.67 -13.02
C GLN A 52 1.46 16.38 -13.17
N GLY A 53 2.13 16.69 -12.06
CA GLY A 53 3.38 17.46 -12.01
C GLY A 53 4.63 16.65 -12.35
N GLY A 54 4.48 15.43 -12.88
CA GLY A 54 5.62 14.56 -13.14
C GLY A 54 6.37 14.15 -11.88
N GLY A 55 5.69 14.12 -10.72
CA GLY A 55 6.21 13.48 -9.50
C GLY A 55 6.71 12.08 -9.82
N LEU A 56 6.04 11.39 -10.74
CA LEU A 56 6.43 10.11 -11.33
C LEU A 56 7.77 10.11 -12.09
N HIS A 57 8.13 11.21 -12.77
CA HIS A 57 9.43 11.38 -13.43
C HIS A 57 10.54 11.81 -12.43
N ASN A 58 10.15 12.50 -11.36
CA ASN A 58 11.03 12.96 -10.29
C ASN A 58 11.27 11.92 -9.18
N VAL A 59 10.37 10.93 -9.05
CA VAL A 59 10.62 9.59 -8.52
C VAL A 59 11.49 8.90 -9.56
N SER A 60 12.71 9.41 -9.73
CA SER A 60 13.70 8.70 -10.51
C SER A 60 13.95 7.38 -9.79
N PRO A 61 13.95 6.24 -10.49
CA PRO A 61 14.40 4.96 -9.97
C PRO A 61 15.86 4.98 -9.50
N GLU A 62 16.53 6.14 -9.42
CA GLU A 62 17.90 6.30 -8.94
C GLU A 62 17.95 6.93 -7.53
N ARG A 63 16.80 7.27 -6.93
CA ARG A 63 16.71 8.08 -5.69
C ARG A 63 16.27 7.31 -4.43
N GLY A 64 16.23 5.98 -4.47
CA GLY A 64 15.99 5.13 -3.30
C GLY A 64 14.56 4.60 -3.17
N ARG A 65 13.96 4.69 -1.98
CA ARG A 65 12.68 4.03 -1.61
C ARG A 65 11.49 4.98 -1.82
N LEU A 66 10.49 4.59 -2.60
CA LEU A 66 9.29 5.40 -2.88
C LEU A 66 8.57 5.85 -1.59
N ARG A 67 8.46 4.95 -0.60
CA ARG A 67 7.88 5.24 0.72
C ARG A 67 8.55 6.44 1.40
N SER A 68 9.89 6.45 1.45
CA SER A 68 10.65 7.54 2.06
C SER A 68 10.46 8.85 1.31
N TYR A 69 10.45 8.80 -0.02
CA TYR A 69 10.22 9.97 -0.88
C TYR A 69 8.82 10.55 -0.69
N LEU A 70 7.78 9.72 -0.70
CA LEU A 70 6.39 10.14 -0.49
C LEU A 70 6.21 10.79 0.87
N ARG A 71 6.76 10.18 1.92
CA ARG A 71 6.71 10.74 3.28
C ARG A 71 7.32 12.14 3.33
N GLN A 72 8.54 12.31 2.80
CA GLN A 72 9.21 13.61 2.79
C GLN A 72 8.43 14.63 1.95
N SER A 73 7.90 14.21 0.80
CA SER A 73 7.12 15.07 -0.08
C SER A 73 5.83 15.54 0.58
N LEU A 74 5.14 14.65 1.32
CA LEU A 74 3.93 15.00 2.07
C LEU A 74 4.19 16.01 3.18
N ARG A 75 5.30 15.88 3.92
CA ARG A 75 5.71 16.89 4.91
C ARG A 75 5.96 18.25 4.28
N ASN A 76 6.65 18.27 3.13
CA ASN A 76 6.94 19.51 2.42
C ASN A 76 5.66 20.16 1.87
N HIS A 77 4.74 19.34 1.34
CA HIS A 77 3.41 19.76 0.90
C HIS A 77 2.64 20.42 2.04
N LEU A 78 2.49 19.74 3.17
CA LEU A 78 1.76 20.27 4.32
C LEU A 78 2.42 21.54 4.91
N THR A 79 3.74 21.62 4.90
CA THR A 79 4.46 22.85 5.31
C THR A 79 4.12 24.03 4.38
N THR A 80 4.00 23.77 3.08
CA THR A 80 3.63 24.77 2.08
C THR A 80 2.18 25.21 2.27
N VAL A 81 1.25 24.26 2.37
CA VAL A 81 -0.17 24.50 2.65
C VAL A 81 -0.36 25.32 3.92
N ARG A 82 0.29 24.96 5.03
CA ARG A 82 0.20 25.70 6.29
C ARG A 82 0.80 27.10 6.20
N ARG A 83 1.90 27.27 5.46
CA ARG A 83 2.51 28.58 5.17
C ARG A 83 1.57 29.45 4.33
N ASP A 84 0.92 28.88 3.32
CA ASP A 84 0.00 29.58 2.43
C ASP A 84 -1.33 29.88 3.12
N ALA A 85 -1.87 29.00 3.95
CA ALA A 85 -3.04 29.25 4.80
C ALA A 85 -2.77 30.36 5.83
N ALA A 86 -1.57 30.40 6.44
CA ALA A 86 -1.15 31.50 7.30
C ALA A 86 -1.05 32.83 6.52
N ARG A 87 -0.77 32.78 5.21
CA ARG A 87 -0.75 33.92 4.30
C ARG A 87 -2.15 34.28 3.77
N GLN A 88 -3.06 33.31 3.68
CA GLN A 88 -4.42 33.39 3.11
C GLN A 88 -5.54 33.64 4.12
N LYS A 89 -5.26 33.98 5.39
CA LYS A 89 -6.25 34.64 6.30
C LYS A 89 -6.71 36.04 5.80
N ARG A 90 -6.81 36.23 4.48
CA ARG A 90 -7.37 37.37 3.73
C ARG A 90 -8.19 36.96 2.49
N GLY A 91 -8.75 35.75 2.41
CA GLY A 91 -9.95 35.54 1.58
C GLY A 91 -10.12 34.19 0.89
N GLY A 92 -11.33 33.64 1.06
CA GLY A 92 -12.05 32.87 0.04
C GLY A 92 -11.91 31.35 0.12
N GLY A 93 -12.98 30.68 0.58
CA GLY A 93 -13.06 29.23 0.77
C GLY A 93 -13.03 28.38 -0.51
N LYS A 94 -12.70 27.09 -0.33
CA LYS A 94 -12.70 26.05 -1.35
C LYS A 94 -13.93 25.15 -1.21
N THR A 95 -14.37 24.61 -2.33
CA THR A 95 -15.59 23.81 -2.50
C THR A 95 -15.27 22.32 -2.40
N PHE A 96 -16.03 21.61 -1.58
CA PHE A 96 -15.91 20.16 -1.34
C PHE A 96 -16.51 19.32 -2.47
N VAL A 97 -15.89 18.18 -2.74
CA VAL A 97 -16.51 17.05 -3.44
C VAL A 97 -16.37 15.81 -2.57
N SER A 98 -17.51 15.25 -2.15
CA SER A 98 -17.62 14.03 -1.36
C SER A 98 -17.28 12.80 -2.23
N MET A 99 -16.44 11.92 -1.69
CA MET A 99 -16.22 10.58 -2.22
C MET A 99 -16.40 9.59 -1.07
N ASP A 100 -17.60 9.03 -0.98
CA ASP A 100 -17.93 7.90 -0.12
C ASP A 100 -17.30 6.62 -0.72
N ASP A 101 -16.25 6.11 -0.07
CA ASP A 101 -15.85 4.68 -0.02
C ASP A 101 -14.38 4.51 0.40
N VAL A 102 -14.00 5.12 1.53
CA VAL A 102 -12.78 4.71 2.23
C VAL A 102 -13.15 4.49 3.69
N GLU A 103 -12.88 3.30 4.22
CA GLU A 103 -12.97 3.05 5.66
C GLU A 103 -12.11 4.07 6.40
N VAL A 104 -12.77 5.11 6.92
CA VAL A 104 -12.11 6.18 7.67
C VAL A 104 -11.82 5.64 9.06
N PHE A 105 -10.61 5.09 9.24
CA PHE A 105 -10.09 4.76 10.55
C PHE A 105 -9.92 6.05 11.37
N ASP A 106 -10.30 6.02 12.65
CA ASP A 106 -10.06 7.13 13.57
C ASP A 106 -8.57 7.13 13.97
N VAL A 107 -7.78 7.90 13.22
CA VAL A 107 -6.33 8.01 13.44
C VAL A 107 -6.08 9.15 14.44
N PRO A 108 -5.47 8.88 15.61
CA PRO A 108 -5.07 9.91 16.57
C PRO A 108 -4.07 10.89 15.95
N SER A 109 -4.19 12.17 16.29
CA SER A 109 -3.20 13.19 15.92
C SER A 109 -1.94 13.03 16.78
N GLU A 110 -0.98 12.24 16.31
CA GLU A 110 0.28 11.98 16.99
C GLU A 110 1.48 12.26 16.04
N PRO A 111 1.93 13.52 15.93
CA PRO A 111 2.98 13.90 14.99
C PRO A 111 4.30 13.13 15.18
N ASP A 112 4.63 12.78 16.42
CA ASP A 112 5.85 12.03 16.75
C ASP A 112 5.80 10.57 16.29
N ALA A 113 4.59 9.99 16.18
CA ALA A 113 4.37 8.63 15.71
C ALA A 113 3.96 8.57 14.22
N ALA A 114 3.68 9.72 13.59
CA ALA A 114 3.10 9.79 12.24
C ALA A 114 3.89 8.98 11.20
N ASP A 115 5.21 8.99 11.29
CA ASP A 115 6.07 8.22 10.39
C ASP A 115 5.90 6.71 10.52
N GLN A 116 5.72 6.24 11.75
CA GLN A 116 5.48 4.83 12.05
C GLN A 116 4.08 4.41 11.61
N TRP A 117 3.07 5.29 11.78
CA TRP A 117 1.73 5.08 11.25
C TRP A 117 1.71 4.97 9.72
N PHE A 118 2.44 5.87 9.04
CA PHE A 118 2.59 5.81 7.59
C PHE A 118 3.25 4.52 7.14
N ASP A 119 4.34 4.11 7.79
CA ASP A 119 5.05 2.88 7.43
C ASP A 119 4.23 1.61 7.64
N ARG A 120 3.51 1.54 8.75
CA ARG A 120 2.56 0.45 9.01
C ARG A 120 1.48 0.40 7.94
N ARG A 121 0.90 1.55 7.58
CA ARG A 121 -0.17 1.59 6.58
C ARG A 121 0.35 1.26 5.17
N TRP A 122 1.58 1.67 4.86
CA TRP A 122 2.30 1.27 3.65
C TRP A 122 2.51 -0.25 3.61
N ALA A 123 3.06 -0.83 4.68
CA ALA A 123 3.29 -2.26 4.80
C ALA A 123 1.99 -3.07 4.64
N TRP A 124 0.90 -2.61 5.25
CA TRP A 124 -0.44 -3.19 5.06
C TRP A 124 -0.93 -3.13 3.61
N SER A 125 -0.65 -2.02 2.91
CA SER A 125 -1.03 -1.88 1.50
C SER A 125 -0.28 -2.89 0.62
N VAL A 126 1.02 -3.08 0.87
CA VAL A 126 1.85 -4.11 0.22
C VAL A 126 1.31 -5.52 0.47
N VAL A 127 0.97 -5.86 1.72
CA VAL A 127 0.38 -7.15 2.09
C VAL A 127 -0.96 -7.38 1.37
N ARG A 128 -1.83 -6.37 1.36
CA ARG A 128 -3.13 -6.44 0.68
C ARG A 128 -2.97 -6.69 -0.82
N HIS A 129 -2.15 -5.90 -1.52
CA HIS A 129 -1.96 -6.08 -2.96
C HIS A 129 -1.35 -7.44 -3.31
N ALA A 130 -0.38 -7.91 -2.54
CA ALA A 130 0.17 -9.25 -2.71
C ALA A 130 -0.88 -10.34 -2.49
N MET A 131 -1.80 -10.15 -1.54
CA MET A 131 -2.92 -11.06 -1.28
C MET A 131 -3.93 -11.04 -2.44
N ASP A 132 -4.31 -9.86 -2.94
CA ASP A 132 -5.24 -9.70 -4.06
C ASP A 132 -4.69 -10.36 -5.33
N ARG A 133 -3.40 -10.20 -5.63
CA ARG A 133 -2.74 -10.90 -6.76
C ARG A 133 -2.71 -12.40 -6.57
N LEU A 134 -2.49 -12.88 -5.34
CA LEU A 134 -2.52 -14.31 -5.04
C LEU A 134 -3.92 -14.88 -5.24
N GLU A 135 -4.95 -14.21 -4.72
CA GLU A 135 -6.35 -14.57 -4.90
C GLU A 135 -6.69 -14.69 -6.39
N GLU A 136 -6.34 -13.68 -7.17
CA GLU A 136 -6.58 -13.63 -8.61
C GLU A 136 -5.96 -14.85 -9.34
N ARG A 137 -4.78 -15.29 -8.92
CA ARG A 137 -4.14 -16.49 -9.49
C ARG A 137 -4.88 -17.78 -9.13
N TYR A 138 -5.38 -17.90 -7.90
CA TYR A 138 -6.19 -19.05 -7.50
C TYR A 138 -7.54 -19.06 -8.21
N ARG A 139 -8.18 -17.89 -8.34
CA ARG A 139 -9.42 -17.69 -9.07
C ARG A 139 -9.31 -18.11 -10.54
N LYS A 140 -8.25 -17.66 -11.24
CA LYS A 140 -7.97 -18.05 -12.64
C LYS A 140 -7.78 -19.56 -12.84
N ARG A 141 -7.39 -20.29 -11.80
CA ARG A 141 -7.23 -21.76 -11.81
C ARG A 141 -8.48 -22.51 -11.34
N GLY A 142 -9.57 -21.80 -11.03
CA GLY A 142 -10.78 -22.39 -10.45
C GLY A 142 -10.59 -22.90 -9.02
N ARG A 143 -9.61 -22.37 -8.28
CA ARG A 143 -9.22 -22.84 -6.93
C ARG A 143 -9.54 -21.83 -5.83
N THR A 144 -10.56 -20.98 -6.01
CA THR A 144 -10.95 -19.96 -5.02
C THR A 144 -11.25 -20.56 -3.64
N ALA A 145 -11.95 -21.69 -3.57
CA ALA A 145 -12.25 -22.35 -2.29
C ALA A 145 -10.97 -22.79 -1.52
N VAL A 146 -9.91 -23.16 -2.25
CA VAL A 146 -8.61 -23.49 -1.65
C VAL A 146 -7.95 -22.23 -1.10
N PHE A 147 -8.01 -21.11 -1.84
CA PHE A 147 -7.47 -19.84 -1.36
C PHE A 147 -8.19 -19.37 -0.09
N GLU A 148 -9.52 -19.36 -0.10
CA GLU A 148 -10.34 -18.96 1.05
C GLU A 148 -10.03 -19.76 2.31
N ALA A 149 -9.81 -21.07 2.19
CA ALA A 149 -9.46 -21.93 3.31
C ALA A 149 -8.04 -21.70 3.87
N LEU A 150 -7.16 -21.07 3.09
CA LEU A 150 -5.75 -20.89 3.44
C LEU A 150 -5.38 -19.44 3.78
N LYS A 151 -6.12 -18.44 3.27
CA LYS A 151 -5.71 -17.02 3.25
C LYS A 151 -5.35 -16.44 4.62
N GLU A 152 -6.13 -16.76 5.66
CA GLU A 152 -5.88 -16.30 7.02
C GLU A 152 -4.57 -16.91 7.58
N GLY A 153 -4.35 -18.19 7.29
CA GLY A 153 -3.15 -18.96 7.65
C GLY A 153 -1.87 -18.58 6.91
N LEU A 154 -1.97 -17.75 5.86
CA LEU A 154 -0.82 -17.19 5.15
C LEU A 154 -0.23 -15.98 5.89
N ILE A 155 -1.08 -15.21 6.57
CA ILE A 155 -0.69 -14.05 7.37
C ILE A 155 -0.33 -14.49 8.79
N CYS A 156 -1.22 -15.25 9.43
CA CYS A 156 -1.03 -15.77 10.78
C CYS A 156 -1.12 -17.30 10.77
N PRO A 157 0.00 -18.03 10.91
CA PRO A 157 0.00 -19.49 10.91
C PRO A 157 -0.99 -20.13 11.90
N ASP A 158 -1.26 -19.46 13.02
CA ASP A 158 -2.14 -19.95 14.08
C ASP A 158 -3.64 -19.90 13.72
N LEU A 159 -4.01 -19.08 12.73
CA LEU A 159 -5.39 -19.03 12.19
C LEU A 159 -5.68 -20.17 11.21
N LEU A 160 -4.67 -20.98 10.85
CA LEU A 160 -4.84 -22.06 9.91
C LEU A 160 -5.54 -23.26 10.57
N LYS A 161 -6.71 -23.63 10.05
CA LYS A 161 -7.41 -24.84 10.49
C LYS A 161 -6.54 -26.09 10.33
N PRO A 162 -6.78 -27.14 11.13
CA PRO A 162 -6.09 -28.42 10.96
C PRO A 162 -6.17 -28.92 9.51
N TYR A 163 -5.06 -29.44 8.98
CA TYR A 163 -5.01 -29.89 7.57
C TYR A 163 -6.04 -30.97 7.25
N ALA A 164 -6.42 -31.78 8.24
CA ALA A 164 -7.48 -32.77 8.12
C ALA A 164 -8.83 -32.14 7.78
N GLU A 165 -9.22 -31.07 8.47
CA GLU A 165 -10.51 -30.38 8.28
C GLU A 165 -10.56 -29.65 6.94
N ILE A 166 -9.46 -28.99 6.57
CA ILE A 166 -9.31 -28.35 5.26
C ILE A 166 -9.39 -29.41 4.15
N GLY A 167 -8.74 -30.55 4.36
CA GLY A 167 -8.75 -31.68 3.43
C GLY A 167 -10.16 -32.24 3.22
N GLN A 168 -10.92 -32.46 4.29
CA GLN A 168 -12.31 -32.90 4.22
C GLN A 168 -13.19 -31.92 3.44
N THR A 169 -13.06 -30.63 3.74
CA THR A 169 -13.86 -29.56 3.09
C THR A 169 -13.57 -29.45 1.60
N LEU A 170 -12.30 -29.62 1.20
CA LEU A 170 -11.83 -29.41 -0.17
C LEU A 170 -11.65 -30.71 -0.96
N SER A 171 -12.04 -31.87 -0.42
CA SER A 171 -11.77 -33.19 -1.01
C SER A 171 -10.28 -33.43 -1.35
N MET A 172 -9.40 -33.00 -0.43
CA MET A 172 -7.95 -33.14 -0.52
C MET A 172 -7.43 -34.02 0.62
N THR A 173 -6.31 -34.70 0.40
CA THR A 173 -5.58 -35.37 1.49
C THR A 173 -4.83 -34.35 2.34
N GLU A 174 -4.54 -34.66 3.61
CA GLU A 174 -3.74 -33.80 4.49
C GLU A 174 -2.38 -33.42 3.86
N ASN A 175 -1.75 -34.37 3.18
CA ASN A 175 -0.49 -34.15 2.46
C ASN A 175 -0.65 -33.17 1.30
N GLN A 176 -1.77 -33.23 0.57
CA GLN A 176 -2.07 -32.26 -0.49
C GLN A 176 -2.30 -30.86 0.09
N VAL A 177 -3.02 -30.75 1.22
CA VAL A 177 -3.24 -29.46 1.92
C VAL A 177 -1.91 -28.87 2.37
N LYS A 178 -1.06 -29.67 3.03
CA LYS A 178 0.28 -29.25 3.48
C LYS A 178 1.13 -28.71 2.33
N LEU A 179 1.10 -29.39 1.17
CA LEU A 179 1.83 -28.96 -0.02
C LEU A 179 1.27 -27.66 -0.60
N GLU A 180 -0.06 -27.51 -0.64
CA GLU A 180 -0.70 -26.27 -1.10
C GLU A 180 -0.41 -25.08 -0.17
N VAL A 181 -0.39 -25.27 1.16
CA VAL A 181 0.03 -24.23 2.13
C VAL A 181 1.45 -23.77 1.82
N HIS A 182 2.39 -24.70 1.66
CA HIS A 182 3.78 -24.37 1.35
C HIS A 182 3.89 -23.60 0.01
N ARG A 183 3.16 -24.05 -1.03
CA ARG A 183 3.12 -23.37 -2.33
C ARG A 183 2.52 -21.97 -2.23
N ALA A 184 1.42 -21.82 -1.49
CA ALA A 184 0.73 -20.55 -1.29
C ALA A 184 1.63 -19.55 -0.56
N ARG A 185 2.31 -19.96 0.53
CA ARG A 185 3.27 -19.12 1.27
C ARG A 185 4.44 -18.67 0.40
N ARG A 186 5.04 -19.60 -0.35
CA ARG A 186 6.12 -19.26 -1.28
C ARG A 186 5.64 -18.25 -2.33
N ARG A 187 4.46 -18.47 -2.91
CA ARG A 187 3.89 -17.54 -3.89
C ARG A 187 3.60 -16.18 -3.27
N PHE A 188 3.02 -16.14 -2.08
CA PHE A 188 2.76 -14.90 -1.36
C PHE A 188 4.05 -14.11 -1.12
N ALA A 189 5.13 -14.77 -0.70
CA ALA A 189 6.45 -14.14 -0.56
C ALA A 189 6.99 -13.60 -1.89
N GLU A 190 6.80 -14.33 -3.00
CA GLU A 190 7.17 -13.87 -4.33
C GLU A 190 6.36 -12.63 -4.77
N GLU A 191 5.05 -12.58 -4.48
CA GLU A 191 4.21 -11.41 -4.76
C GLU A 191 4.62 -10.21 -3.89
N LEU A 192 4.84 -10.41 -2.58
CA LEU A 192 5.35 -9.36 -1.69
C LEU A 192 6.66 -8.75 -2.19
N ARG A 193 7.59 -9.61 -2.62
CA ARG A 193 8.86 -9.16 -3.19
C ARG A 193 8.64 -8.36 -4.47
N SER A 194 7.74 -8.81 -5.33
CA SER A 194 7.40 -8.11 -6.57
C SER A 194 6.79 -6.74 -6.30
N GLU A 195 5.88 -6.61 -5.33
CA GLU A 195 5.29 -5.32 -4.93
C GLU A 195 6.37 -4.34 -4.47
N VAL A 196 7.22 -4.78 -3.55
CA VAL A 196 8.29 -3.93 -3.00
C VAL A 196 9.26 -3.54 -4.12
N ALA A 197 9.65 -4.47 -4.98
CA ALA A 197 10.58 -4.21 -6.08
C ALA A 197 10.09 -3.10 -7.04
N VAL A 198 8.78 -3.03 -7.33
CA VAL A 198 8.21 -1.98 -8.19
C VAL A 198 8.29 -0.60 -7.53
N THR A 199 8.41 -0.54 -6.20
CA THR A 199 8.53 0.70 -5.42
C THR A 199 9.97 1.14 -5.15
N LEU A 200 10.95 0.42 -5.69
CA LEU A 200 12.38 0.59 -5.43
C LEU A 200 13.17 0.95 -6.68
N SER A 201 14.30 1.62 -6.45
CA SER A 201 15.37 1.75 -7.45
C SER A 201 15.95 0.38 -7.86
N PRO A 202 16.43 0.19 -9.11
CA PRO A 202 17.07 -1.05 -9.54
C PRO A 202 18.27 -1.46 -8.67
N GLU A 203 18.95 -0.50 -8.05
CA GLU A 203 20.12 -0.72 -7.18
C GLU A 203 19.74 -0.93 -5.70
N ALA A 204 18.47 -0.79 -5.32
CA ALA A 204 18.05 -0.95 -3.92
C ALA A 204 17.83 -2.41 -3.53
N ASP A 205 18.17 -2.74 -2.28
CA ASP A 205 17.96 -4.06 -1.71
C ASP A 205 16.47 -4.27 -1.37
N THR A 206 15.80 -5.06 -2.21
CA THR A 206 14.40 -5.46 -2.01
C THR A 206 14.19 -6.27 -0.73
N ASP A 207 15.15 -7.14 -0.37
CA ASP A 207 15.04 -7.96 0.84
C ASP A 207 15.18 -7.12 2.10
N GLU A 208 16.00 -6.07 2.05
CA GLU A 208 16.12 -5.11 3.16
C GLU A 208 14.83 -4.34 3.39
N GLU A 209 14.23 -3.77 2.34
CA GLU A 209 12.98 -3.03 2.49
C GLU A 209 11.83 -3.96 2.90
N LEU A 210 11.75 -5.17 2.35
CA LEU A 210 10.74 -6.14 2.75
C LEU A 210 10.89 -6.53 4.24
N ARG A 211 12.12 -6.79 4.71
CA ARG A 211 12.39 -7.08 6.14
C ARG A 211 11.95 -5.94 7.04
N TYR A 212 12.21 -4.69 6.64
CA TYR A 212 11.75 -3.52 7.36
C TYR A 212 10.22 -3.42 7.40
N LEU A 213 9.55 -3.59 6.26
CA LEU A 213 8.08 -3.53 6.20
C LEU A 213 7.42 -4.64 7.03
N MET A 214 8.02 -5.83 7.11
CA MET A 214 7.51 -6.90 7.96
C MET A 214 7.75 -6.62 9.45
N SER A 215 8.86 -5.98 9.82
CA SER A 215 9.14 -5.68 11.22
C SER A 215 8.16 -4.65 11.79
N VAL A 216 7.76 -3.63 11.02
CA VAL A 216 6.78 -2.63 11.48
C VAL A 216 5.37 -3.21 11.69
N LEU A 217 5.06 -4.35 11.08
CA LEU A 217 3.81 -5.10 11.28
C LEU A 217 3.87 -6.09 12.46
N SER A 218 5.06 -6.46 12.92
CA SER A 218 5.26 -7.48 13.96
C SER A 218 5.27 -6.93 15.39
N PHE A 219 5.25 -5.60 15.56
CA PHE A 219 5.14 -4.97 16.88
C PHE A 219 3.66 -4.78 17.27
N GLU A 220 3.02 -5.90 17.64
CA GLU A 220 1.85 -6.01 18.52
C GLU A 220 2.04 -7.21 19.46
#